data_AF-A0A847T7R6-F1
#
_entry.id   AF-A0A847T7R6-F1
#
_cell.length_a   1.000
_cell.length_b   1.000
_cell.length_c   1.000
_cell.angle_alpha   90.00
_cell.angle_beta   90.00
_cell.angle_gamma   90.00
#
_symmetry.space_group_name_H-M   'P 1'
#
loop_
_entity.id
_entity.type
_entity.pdbx_description
1 polymer ?
#
loop_
_entity_poly.entity_id
_entity_poly.type
_entity_poly.pdbx_seq_one_letter_code
_entity_poly.pdbx_strand_id
1 'polypeptide(L)'
;MQINFWLPQKPALSAVGGTLILRHFWYPLVKGILSSPQDSSTWYAVVQIRSDRDTVLPVWINGADLSRSYASGTPPVGAWDERHSEVRVNGQLIAPLVWVHAGAKGDLETPLADEGYAYRRPVPVVFRKGVNQVIIQLPVGSFKVRDGQNPVKWMFTFIPLTIQVLTYE
;
A
#
# COMPACT_ATOMS: atom_id res chain seq x y z
N MET A 1 7.41 -14.07 25.21
CA MET A 1 6.72 -14.83 24.13
C MET A 1 7.40 -14.50 22.81
N GLN A 2 8.23 -15.40 22.29
CA GLN A 2 8.84 -15.25 20.96
C GLN A 2 7.89 -15.84 19.93
N ILE A 3 7.28 -15.00 19.09
CA ILE A 3 6.54 -15.45 17.92
C ILE A 3 7.51 -15.43 16.75
N ASN A 4 7.90 -16.61 16.27
CA ASN A 4 8.65 -16.75 15.03
C ASN A 4 7.66 -16.72 13.86
N PHE A 5 7.68 -15.65 13.07
CA PHE A 5 6.93 -15.61 11.81
C PHE A 5 7.63 -16.49 10.78
N TRP A 6 7.08 -17.68 10.55
CA TRP A 6 7.36 -18.44 9.34
C TRP A 6 6.47 -17.89 8.23
N LEU A 7 7.06 -17.40 7.15
CA LEU A 7 6.30 -17.14 5.93
C LEU A 7 5.67 -18.47 5.47
N PRO A 8 4.38 -18.51 5.14
CA PRO A 8 3.78 -19.73 4.62
C PRO A 8 4.53 -20.14 3.35
N GLN A 9 4.96 -21.41 3.27
CA GLN A 9 5.71 -21.92 2.10
C GLN A 9 4.91 -21.84 0.80
N LYS A 10 3.58 -21.76 0.89
CA LYS A 10 2.67 -21.58 -0.24
C LYS A 10 1.75 -20.38 0.04
N PRO A 11 1.65 -19.40 -0.87
CA PRO A 11 0.73 -18.28 -0.69
C PRO A 11 -0.72 -18.76 -0.79
N ALA A 12 -1.61 -18.13 -0.02
CA ALA A 12 -3.05 -18.36 -0.12
C ALA A 12 -3.62 -17.88 -1.47
N LEU A 13 -2.96 -16.90 -2.10
CA LEU A 13 -3.29 -16.32 -3.39
C LEU A 13 -2.02 -15.72 -4.02
N SER A 14 -1.86 -15.84 -5.34
CA SER A 14 -0.83 -15.14 -6.11
C SER A 14 -1.47 -14.08 -7.00
N ALA A 15 -0.85 -12.90 -7.08
CA ALA A 15 -1.29 -11.79 -7.94
C ALA A 15 -0.07 -11.02 -8.45
N VAL A 16 -0.23 -10.34 -9.59
CA VAL A 16 0.83 -9.53 -10.23
C VAL A 16 0.27 -8.14 -10.50
N GLY A 17 1.04 -7.12 -10.11
CA GLY A 17 0.69 -5.72 -10.34
C GLY A 17 1.39 -4.79 -9.36
N GLY A 18 1.58 -3.54 -9.76
CA GLY A 18 2.14 -2.49 -8.91
C GLY A 18 1.16 -1.93 -7.88
N THR A 19 -0.14 -2.00 -8.20
CA THR A 19 -1.24 -1.65 -7.32
C THR A 19 -2.24 -2.81 -7.31
N LEU A 20 -2.55 -3.35 -6.14
CA LEU A 20 -3.48 -4.46 -5.98
C LEU A 20 -4.62 -4.06 -5.05
N ILE A 21 -5.84 -4.33 -5.49
CA ILE A 21 -7.07 -4.05 -4.73
C ILE A 21 -7.54 -5.38 -4.14
N LEU A 22 -7.39 -5.58 -2.83
CA LEU A 22 -7.88 -6.74 -2.10
C LEU A 22 -9.41 -6.78 -2.12
N ARG A 23 -10.04 -5.63 -1.85
CA ARG A 23 -11.49 -5.45 -1.90
C ARG A 23 -11.81 -4.02 -2.35
N HIS A 24 -12.61 -3.89 -3.41
CA HIS A 24 -13.18 -2.61 -3.80
C HIS A 24 -14.33 -2.25 -2.86
N PHE A 25 -14.57 -0.96 -2.64
CA PHE A 25 -15.66 -0.53 -1.78
C PHE A 25 -17.07 -0.74 -2.37
N TRP A 26 -17.17 -0.98 -3.68
CA TRP A 26 -18.40 -1.42 -4.37
C TRP A 26 -18.57 -2.95 -4.37
N TYR A 27 -17.80 -3.70 -3.57
CA TYR A 27 -18.00 -5.14 -3.44
C TYR A 27 -19.43 -5.44 -2.98
N PRO A 28 -20.15 -6.40 -3.60
CA PRO A 28 -19.65 -7.40 -4.53
C PRO A 28 -19.72 -7.04 -6.02
N LEU A 29 -20.25 -5.86 -6.40
CA LEU A 29 -20.39 -5.45 -7.80
C LEU A 29 -19.03 -5.29 -8.50
N VAL A 30 -18.10 -4.59 -7.86
CA VAL A 30 -16.71 -4.49 -8.31
C VAL A 30 -15.85 -5.42 -7.46
N LYS A 31 -15.24 -6.41 -8.09
CA LYS A 31 -14.42 -7.42 -7.42
C LYS A 31 -12.98 -6.95 -7.25
N GLY A 32 -12.39 -7.26 -6.10
CA GLY A 32 -10.94 -7.22 -5.89
C GLY A 32 -10.31 -8.58 -6.12
N ILE A 33 -9.05 -8.74 -5.74
CA ILE A 33 -8.32 -10.02 -5.84
C ILE A 33 -8.84 -11.08 -4.85
N LEU A 34 -9.47 -10.67 -3.73
CA LEU A 34 -10.09 -11.59 -2.79
C LEU A 34 -11.51 -11.91 -3.25
N SER A 35 -11.80 -13.19 -3.46
CA SER A 35 -13.13 -13.67 -3.83
C SER A 35 -14.14 -13.52 -2.68
N SER A 36 -13.71 -13.78 -1.45
CA SER A 36 -14.51 -13.70 -0.22
C SER A 36 -13.75 -12.95 0.88
N PRO A 37 -13.61 -11.61 0.77
CA PRO A 37 -12.88 -10.81 1.74
C PRO A 37 -13.58 -10.87 3.11
N GLN A 38 -12.82 -11.27 4.14
CA GLN A 38 -13.32 -11.38 5.51
C GLN A 38 -13.13 -10.05 6.24
N ASP A 39 -14.16 -9.63 6.97
CA ASP A 39 -14.05 -8.45 7.82
C ASP A 39 -13.11 -8.70 9.00
N SER A 40 -12.58 -7.63 9.60
CA SER A 40 -11.70 -7.71 10.78
C SER A 40 -10.52 -8.68 10.59
N SER A 41 -9.86 -8.62 9.44
CA SER A 41 -8.79 -9.54 9.04
C SER A 41 -7.50 -8.81 8.64
N THR A 42 -6.37 -9.53 8.59
CA THR A 42 -5.10 -8.98 8.11
C THR A 42 -4.54 -9.88 7.02
N TRP A 43 -4.19 -9.29 5.87
CA TRP A 43 -3.48 -9.96 4.80
C TRP A 43 -2.06 -9.46 4.71
N TYR A 44 -1.16 -10.34 4.25
CA TYR A 44 0.23 -10.01 4.01
C TYR A 44 0.52 -10.23 2.52
N ALA A 45 0.95 -9.19 1.82
CA ALA A 45 1.57 -9.34 0.52
C ALA A 45 3.08 -9.51 0.71
N VAL A 46 3.66 -10.54 0.08
CA VAL A 46 5.06 -10.89 0.25
C VAL A 46 5.68 -11.09 -1.13
N VAL A 47 6.78 -10.40 -1.39
CA VAL A 47 7.52 -10.53 -2.66
C VAL A 47 9.02 -10.55 -2.38
N GLN A 48 9.75 -11.30 -3.20
CA GLN A 48 11.20 -11.28 -3.24
C GLN A 48 11.66 -10.53 -4.50
N ILE A 49 12.50 -9.52 -4.32
CA ILE A 49 13.05 -8.70 -5.40
C ILE A 49 14.56 -8.88 -5.42
N ARG A 50 15.13 -9.30 -6.55
CA ARG A 50 16.57 -9.42 -6.72
C ARG A 50 17.16 -8.07 -7.17
N SER A 51 18.25 -7.65 -6.55
CA SER A 51 19.09 -6.54 -6.99
C SER A 51 20.50 -7.03 -7.29
N ASP A 52 21.11 -6.54 -8.36
CA ASP A 52 22.47 -6.95 -8.75
C ASP A 52 23.56 -6.19 -7.97
N ARG A 53 23.17 -5.12 -7.27
CA ARG A 53 24.04 -4.28 -6.45
C ARG A 53 23.29 -3.71 -5.24
N ASP A 54 24.03 -3.20 -4.26
CA ASP A 54 23.44 -2.34 -3.25
C ASP A 54 23.02 -1.03 -3.92
N THR A 55 21.77 -0.61 -3.69
CA THR A 55 21.20 0.57 -4.35
C THR A 55 20.10 1.19 -3.50
N VAL A 56 19.81 2.46 -3.76
CA VAL A 56 18.59 3.12 -3.31
C VAL A 56 17.70 3.28 -4.53
N LEU A 57 16.50 2.72 -4.49
CA LEU A 57 15.51 2.90 -5.56
C LEU A 57 14.39 3.84 -5.09
N PRO A 58 13.92 4.73 -5.95
CA PRO A 58 12.64 5.40 -5.72
C PRO A 58 11.51 4.37 -5.80
N VAL A 59 10.66 4.30 -4.79
CA VAL A 59 9.50 3.39 -4.74
C VAL A 59 8.22 4.19 -4.51
N TRP A 60 7.23 4.04 -5.38
CA TRP A 60 5.88 4.48 -5.05
C TRP A 60 5.22 3.48 -4.11
N ILE A 61 4.88 3.95 -2.92
CA ILE A 61 4.20 3.17 -1.87
C ILE A 61 2.91 3.89 -1.52
N ASN A 62 1.77 3.22 -1.43
CA ASN A 62 0.55 3.83 -0.89
C ASN A 62 -0.36 2.77 -0.26
N GLY A 63 -1.05 3.12 0.82
CA GLY A 63 -2.09 2.27 1.40
C GLY A 63 -3.49 2.55 0.84
N ALA A 64 -3.73 3.75 0.32
CA ALA A 64 -5.03 4.13 -0.22
C ALA A 64 -4.88 4.93 -1.52
N ASP A 65 -5.97 5.01 -2.28
CA ASP A 65 -6.12 5.98 -3.36
C ASP A 65 -7.50 6.60 -3.17
N LEU A 66 -7.54 7.83 -2.66
CA LEU A 66 -8.78 8.46 -2.19
C LEU A 66 -9.75 8.65 -3.35
N SER A 67 -11.03 8.36 -3.11
CA SER A 67 -12.05 8.61 -4.13
C SER A 67 -12.30 10.10 -4.24
N ARG A 68 -12.34 10.63 -5.46
CA ARG A 68 -12.67 12.04 -5.72
C ARG A 68 -14.16 12.34 -5.70
N SER A 69 -14.99 11.29 -5.67
CA SER A 69 -16.45 11.40 -5.59
C SER A 69 -16.99 11.29 -4.15
N TYR A 70 -16.12 11.10 -3.17
CA TYR A 70 -16.47 11.04 -1.75
C TYR A 70 -15.56 12.00 -0.99
N ALA A 71 -16.09 12.63 0.06
CA ALA A 71 -15.32 13.42 1.01
C ALA A 71 -14.46 12.51 1.89
N SER A 72 -13.51 11.78 1.28
CA SER A 72 -12.71 10.78 1.97
C SER A 72 -11.67 11.46 2.86
N GLY A 73 -11.56 11.03 4.11
CA GLY A 73 -10.50 11.45 5.03
C GLY A 73 -9.11 11.08 4.51
N THR A 74 -8.11 11.82 4.95
CA THR A 74 -6.72 11.58 4.59
C THR A 74 -6.05 10.62 5.59
N PRO A 75 -4.91 10.02 5.23
CA PRO A 75 -4.20 9.15 6.16
C PRO A 75 -3.80 9.86 7.46
N PRO A 76 -3.86 9.20 8.62
CA PRO A 76 -3.35 9.75 9.87
C PRO A 76 -1.86 10.10 9.80
N VAL A 77 -1.42 10.96 10.73
CA VAL A 77 0.00 11.27 10.93
C VAL A 77 0.78 9.96 11.16
N GLY A 78 1.83 9.75 10.36
CA GLY A 78 2.70 8.58 10.49
C GLY A 78 2.09 7.26 10.02
N ALA A 79 1.02 7.28 9.22
CA ALA A 79 0.41 6.08 8.64
C ALA A 79 0.29 6.15 7.11
N TRP A 80 0.34 4.99 6.42
CA TRP A 80 0.15 4.90 4.96
C TRP A 80 -1.30 4.97 4.51
N ASP A 81 -2.24 4.66 5.42
CA ASP A 81 -3.68 4.72 5.24
C ASP A 81 -4.37 4.70 6.63
N GLU A 82 -5.68 4.91 6.68
CA GLU A 82 -6.49 4.84 7.92
C GLU A 82 -6.48 3.46 8.59
N ARG A 83 -6.07 2.40 7.89
CA ARG A 83 -6.01 1.04 8.44
C ARG A 83 -4.67 0.76 9.10
N HIS A 84 -3.70 1.67 9.02
CA HIS A 84 -2.34 1.47 9.51
C HIS A 84 -1.62 0.32 8.79
N SER A 85 -1.75 0.25 7.46
CA SER A 85 -0.92 -0.64 6.65
C SER A 85 0.57 -0.35 6.86
N GLU A 86 1.38 -1.41 6.92
CA GLU A 86 2.83 -1.32 7.10
C GLU A 86 3.58 -1.90 5.90
N VAL A 87 4.73 -1.32 5.57
CA VAL A 87 5.64 -1.83 4.54
C VAL A 87 7.00 -2.09 5.18
N ARG A 88 7.54 -3.29 4.99
CA ARG A 88 8.86 -3.68 5.46
C ARG A 88 9.71 -4.18 4.32
N VAL A 89 10.95 -3.71 4.22
CA VAL A 89 11.96 -4.21 3.28
C VAL A 89 13.14 -4.76 4.09
N ASN A 90 13.47 -6.03 3.91
CA ASN A 90 14.48 -6.75 4.69
C ASN A 90 14.29 -6.60 6.21
N GLY A 91 13.03 -6.64 6.66
CA GLY A 91 12.66 -6.45 8.06
C GLY A 91 12.63 -5.00 8.56
N GLN A 92 13.14 -4.03 7.79
CA GLN A 92 13.12 -2.61 8.13
C GLN A 92 11.80 -1.97 7.72
N LEU A 93 11.13 -1.30 8.66
CA LEU A 93 9.89 -0.56 8.39
C LEU A 93 10.18 0.65 7.51
N ILE A 94 9.37 0.82 6.45
CA ILE A 94 9.40 2.01 5.60
C ILE A 94 8.38 3.00 6.14
N ALA A 95 8.89 4.11 6.68
CA ALA A 95 8.06 5.17 7.25
C ALA A 95 7.18 5.83 6.16
N PRO A 96 5.91 6.14 6.49
CA PRO A 96 5.07 6.98 5.65
C PRO A 96 5.67 8.37 5.44
N LEU A 97 5.20 9.05 4.40
CA LEU A 97 5.52 10.46 4.19
C LEU A 97 4.79 11.32 5.23
N VAL A 98 5.30 12.54 5.41
CA VAL A 98 4.58 13.59 6.16
C VAL A 98 3.57 14.20 5.20
N TRP A 99 2.32 13.75 5.27
CA TRP A 99 1.23 14.23 4.42
C TRP A 99 0.95 15.71 4.67
N VAL A 100 0.67 16.45 3.60
CA VAL A 100 0.30 17.88 3.70
C VAL A 100 -0.96 18.05 4.56
N HIS A 101 -1.94 17.16 4.38
CA HIS A 101 -3.21 17.20 5.11
C HIS A 101 -3.37 16.02 6.06
N ALA A 102 -2.32 15.56 6.75
CA ALA A 102 -2.41 14.37 7.61
C ALA A 102 -3.59 14.41 8.61
N GLY A 103 -4.43 13.37 8.59
CA GLY A 103 -5.58 13.22 9.50
C GLY A 103 -6.73 14.21 9.28
N ALA A 104 -6.76 14.92 8.14
CA ALA A 104 -7.85 15.80 7.78
C ALA A 104 -9.14 15.01 7.52
N LYS A 105 -10.26 15.56 8.01
CA LYS A 105 -11.58 15.12 7.57
C LYS A 105 -11.73 15.46 6.09
N GLY A 106 -12.29 14.54 5.31
CA GLY A 106 -12.44 14.75 3.87
C GLY A 106 -13.41 15.89 3.54
N ASP A 107 -13.14 16.51 2.40
CA ASP A 107 -13.92 17.60 1.80
C ASP A 107 -13.81 17.49 0.28
N LEU A 108 -14.90 17.79 -0.44
CA LEU A 108 -14.94 17.70 -1.91
C LEU A 108 -14.29 18.91 -2.58
N GLU A 109 -14.19 20.04 -1.87
CA GLU A 109 -13.66 21.29 -2.42
C GLU A 109 -12.19 21.53 -2.05
N THR A 110 -11.61 20.66 -1.22
CA THR A 110 -10.19 20.71 -0.86
C THR A 110 -9.37 19.86 -1.84
N PRO A 111 -8.41 20.44 -2.58
CA PRO A 111 -7.57 19.68 -3.51
C PRO A 111 -6.69 18.65 -2.78
N LEU A 112 -6.54 17.48 -3.38
CA LEU A 112 -5.52 16.50 -2.96
C LEU A 112 -4.12 17.04 -3.29
N ALA A 113 -3.18 16.84 -2.38
CA ALA A 113 -1.83 17.37 -2.48
C ALA A 113 -0.79 16.26 -2.65
N ASP A 114 -0.77 15.28 -1.75
CA ASP A 114 0.23 14.21 -1.75
C ASP A 114 -0.30 12.84 -1.26
N GLU A 115 -1.59 12.72 -0.98
CA GLU A 115 -2.24 11.52 -0.46
C GLU A 115 -2.20 10.33 -1.44
N GLY A 116 -2.07 10.62 -2.74
CA GLY A 116 -1.99 9.66 -3.83
C GLY A 116 -0.59 9.58 -4.42
N TYR A 117 -0.06 8.36 -4.58
CA TYR A 117 1.32 8.16 -5.05
C TYR A 117 1.62 8.80 -6.42
N ALA A 118 0.62 8.92 -7.30
CA ALA A 118 0.80 9.33 -8.70
C ALA A 118 1.13 10.82 -8.88
N TYR A 119 0.87 11.65 -7.87
CA TYR A 119 1.10 13.10 -7.92
C TYR A 119 2.10 13.58 -6.87
N ARG A 120 2.92 12.67 -6.33
CA ARG A 120 4.02 13.01 -5.43
C ARG A 120 5.30 12.25 -5.76
N ARG A 121 6.39 12.65 -5.09
CA ARG A 121 7.67 11.97 -5.23
C ARG A 121 7.63 10.56 -4.61
N PRO A 122 8.28 9.57 -5.24
CA PRO A 122 8.48 8.24 -4.67
C PRO A 122 9.41 8.31 -3.44
N VAL A 123 9.31 7.30 -2.57
CA VAL A 123 10.11 7.19 -1.35
C VAL A 123 11.43 6.47 -1.66
N PRO A 124 12.59 6.96 -1.21
CA PRO A 124 13.84 6.23 -1.35
C PRO A 124 13.83 4.98 -0.45
N VAL A 125 14.07 3.81 -1.05
CA VAL A 125 14.15 2.54 -0.34
C VAL A 125 15.46 1.85 -0.65
N VAL A 126 16.13 1.36 0.40
CA VAL A 126 17.41 0.65 0.28
C VAL A 126 17.15 -0.81 -0.12
N PHE A 127 17.78 -1.23 -1.22
CA PHE A 127 17.87 -2.61 -1.65
C PHE A 127 19.32 -3.07 -1.57
N ARG A 128 19.55 -4.25 -0.99
CA ARG A 128 20.86 -4.89 -0.91
C ARG A 128 21.09 -5.75 -2.15
N LYS A 129 22.35 -5.94 -2.54
CA LYS A 129 22.72 -6.95 -3.54
C LYS A 129 22.17 -8.32 -3.12
N GLY A 130 21.60 -9.04 -4.08
CA GLY A 130 20.93 -10.32 -3.86
C GLY A 130 19.43 -10.19 -3.67
N VAL A 131 18.84 -11.11 -2.91
CA VAL A 131 17.39 -11.21 -2.70
C VAL A 131 16.96 -10.30 -1.56
N ASN A 132 16.01 -9.39 -1.84
CA ASN A 132 15.38 -8.52 -0.87
C ASN A 132 13.95 -8.98 -0.63
N GLN A 133 13.55 -9.09 0.63
CA GLN A 133 12.19 -9.44 0.99
C GLN A 133 11.38 -8.17 1.27
N VAL A 134 10.22 -8.06 0.62
CA VAL A 134 9.24 -7.02 0.89
C VAL A 134 8.00 -7.67 1.51
N ILE A 135 7.56 -7.17 2.65
CA ILE A 135 6.32 -7.57 3.32
C ILE A 135 5.45 -6.34 3.47
N ILE A 136 4.20 -6.44 3.02
CA ILE A 136 3.19 -5.39 3.19
C ILE A 136 2.07 -5.98 4.03
N GLN A 137 1.92 -5.48 5.25
CA GLN A 137 0.85 -5.87 6.16
C GLN A 137 -0.35 -4.98 5.92
N LEU A 138 -1.50 -5.60 5.65
CA LEU A 138 -2.72 -4.94 5.22
C LEU A 138 -3.85 -5.35 6.16
N PRO A 139 -3.99 -4.73 7.34
CA PRO A 139 -5.14 -4.96 8.21
C PRO A 139 -6.40 -4.30 7.64
N VAL A 140 -7.56 -4.80 8.04
CA VAL A 140 -8.84 -4.11 7.95
C VAL A 140 -9.63 -4.41 9.21
N GLY A 141 -10.06 -3.36 9.93
CA GLY A 141 -10.80 -3.50 11.19
C GLY A 141 -12.30 -3.68 10.99
N SER A 142 -12.88 -2.95 10.03
CA SER A 142 -14.26 -3.14 9.59
C SER A 142 -14.42 -2.74 8.11
N PHE A 143 -15.31 -3.41 7.36
CA PHE A 143 -15.78 -2.93 6.05
C PHE A 143 -17.00 -2.03 6.14
N LYS A 144 -17.56 -1.83 7.34
CA LYS A 144 -18.65 -0.89 7.57
C LYS A 144 -18.16 0.54 7.35
N VAL A 145 -18.93 1.32 6.61
CA VAL A 145 -18.64 2.74 6.40
C VAL A 145 -18.90 3.46 7.73
N ARG A 146 -17.88 4.11 8.31
CA ARG A 146 -18.00 4.76 9.62
C ARG A 146 -18.97 5.95 9.56
N ASP A 147 -18.85 6.80 8.53
CA ASP A 147 -19.56 8.10 8.47
C ASP A 147 -20.18 8.41 7.09
N GLY A 148 -20.48 7.39 6.28
CA GLY A 148 -21.00 7.55 4.91
C GLY A 148 -20.03 8.10 3.86
N GLN A 149 -18.90 8.70 4.29
CA GLN A 149 -17.96 9.42 3.43
C GLN A 149 -16.63 8.69 3.19
N ASN A 150 -16.34 7.65 4.00
CA ASN A 150 -15.11 6.86 3.93
C ASN A 150 -15.41 5.41 3.54
N PRO A 151 -15.77 5.15 2.27
CA PRO A 151 -15.96 3.79 1.81
C PRO A 151 -14.62 3.03 1.83
N VAL A 152 -14.60 1.85 2.45
CA VAL A 152 -13.35 1.09 2.67
C VAL A 152 -12.89 0.44 1.38
N LYS A 153 -11.98 1.11 0.65
CA LYS A 153 -11.18 0.53 -0.44
C LYS A 153 -9.92 -0.11 0.16
N TRP A 154 -9.88 -1.43 0.18
CA TRP A 154 -8.74 -2.18 0.71
C TRP A 154 -7.79 -2.52 -0.42
N MET A 155 -6.67 -1.82 -0.45
CA MET A 155 -5.69 -1.88 -1.54
C MET A 155 -4.31 -1.53 -1.04
N PHE A 156 -3.31 -1.68 -1.90
CA PHE A 156 -1.99 -1.11 -1.70
C PHE A 156 -1.29 -0.88 -3.03
N THR A 157 -0.26 -0.05 -2.99
CA THR A 157 0.68 0.20 -4.08
C THR A 157 2.10 -0.02 -3.56
N PHE A 158 2.92 -0.75 -4.34
CA PHE A 158 4.36 -0.87 -4.15
C PHE A 158 5.02 -1.02 -5.52
N ILE A 159 5.66 0.04 -6.00
CA ILE A 159 6.23 0.10 -7.35
C ILE A 159 7.66 0.64 -7.25
N PRO A 160 8.68 -0.24 -7.23
CA PRO A 160 10.06 0.18 -7.41
C PRO A 160 10.24 0.73 -8.82
N LEU A 161 10.75 1.94 -8.94
CA LEU A 161 11.02 2.57 -10.21
C LEU A 161 12.46 2.23 -10.63
N THR A 162 12.58 1.44 -11.70
CA THR A 162 13.85 1.27 -12.40
C THR A 162 13.93 2.33 -13.49
N ILE A 163 14.95 3.20 -13.43
CA ILE A 163 15.30 4.02 -14.59
C ILE A 163 16.01 3.08 -15.57
N GLN A 164 15.26 2.46 -16.47
CA GLN A 164 15.85 2.06 -17.73
C GLN A 164 16.07 3.35 -18.50
N VAL A 165 17.32 3.81 -18.59
CA VAL A 165 17.67 4.77 -19.63
C VAL A 165 17.35 4.05 -20.93
N LEU A 166 16.31 4.50 -21.63
CA LEU A 166 16.08 4.08 -23.01
C LEU A 166 17.28 4.59 -23.80
N THR A 167 18.30 3.76 -23.93
CA THR A 167 19.35 3.97 -24.92
C THR A 167 18.69 3.71 -26.26
N TYR A 168 18.37 4.77 -26.98
CA TYR A 168 18.15 4.68 -28.42
C TYR A 168 19.54 4.40 -29.02
N GLU A 169 19.75 3.16 -29.49
CA GLU A 169 20.81 2.85 -30.45
C GLU A 169 20.41 3.33 -31.85
#